data_AF-A0A919RPV2-F1
#
_entry.id   AF-A0A919RPV2-F1
#
_cell.length_a   1.000
_cell.length_b   1.000
_cell.length_c   1.000
_cell.angle_alpha   90.00
_cell.angle_beta   90.00
_cell.angle_gamma   90.00
#
_symmetry.space_group_name_H-M   'P 1'
#
loop_
_entity.id
_entity.type
_entity.pdbx_description
1 polymer ?
#
loop_
_entity_poly.entity_id
_entity_poly.type
_entity_poly.pdbx_seq_one_letter_code
_entity_poly.pdbx_strand_id
1 'polypeptide(L)'
;MIGKVLRGAKVAGLLRYLYGPGRAGEHTDPHIVAGWRDPDEVEPPLRPDGSRDFRPLTGLLEQPLAALAGKGDERPVWHCVARAAPGDRILSDAEWAEAARTIVQRTGLAPEGDEDAVRWVAVRHADDHIHIVAVLARQDGTKPSTWNDFYKVRGACRELEGRFGLAATAPGDRTAARRPTRGETESAVRRGWEEPARVVLRRRVQAAAAGAGSAEEFFQALRDAGVLVHRRLDEQDRRRVVGYAVGLPGHANREGRPVWYGGGKLAADLTLPKLQARWGGFRRGSSGAERVSEVSARALLRRSVRSAARNAAGEEDFFRRLREAGVGVRLRHSERDPHEVTGYAVALVEGDGRWFAGGRLGDDLTLPRLRRLWNGSPQESPIGPGKHSAQERQRLWADAARLAADYGRRVGEVEADAVGGLLQIAGDVLGDGGVRRAVQEFDRAVREPFGRVASPAVGGGGVRLAARLLAAARSSSCGSTVAVMTLVSSLQAMVWAVAELRRVQGRMFQAEAAGRAARELDGVLAGARSGRRDRQVVLAEGDFPAPGAVAGRGVFRRSADGRRSVPSYAVRPPSRSTF
;
A
#
# COMPACT_ATOMS: atom_id res chain seq x y z
N MET A 1 5.35 22.13 4.15
CA MET A 1 5.05 22.81 2.86
C MET A 1 5.45 21.92 1.66
N ILE A 2 4.63 21.84 0.61
CA ILE A 2 4.96 21.08 -0.61
C ILE A 2 4.85 21.98 -1.85
N GLY A 3 5.89 21.96 -2.69
CA GLY A 3 5.91 22.60 -4.00
C GLY A 3 5.65 21.61 -5.14
N LYS A 4 4.77 21.98 -6.07
CA LYS A 4 4.49 21.23 -7.30
C LYS A 4 4.72 22.09 -8.53
N VAL A 5 5.67 21.66 -9.36
CA VAL A 5 6.01 22.32 -10.61
C VAL A 5 5.19 21.75 -11.78
N LEU A 6 4.72 22.65 -12.64
CA LEU A 6 3.94 22.41 -13.85
C LEU A 6 4.57 23.22 -15.01
N ARG A 7 4.24 22.82 -16.24
CA ARG A 7 4.62 23.52 -17.48
C ARG A 7 3.38 23.83 -18.30
N GLY A 8 3.20 25.10 -18.64
CA GLY A 8 2.03 25.61 -19.37
C GLY A 8 2.42 26.33 -20.65
N ALA A 9 1.44 26.51 -21.55
CA ALA A 9 1.64 27.16 -22.84
C ALA A 9 1.19 28.63 -22.88
N LYS A 10 0.25 29.04 -22.01
CA LYS A 10 -0.42 30.36 -22.11
C LYS A 10 -0.48 31.05 -20.74
N VAL A 11 0.18 32.21 -20.61
CA VAL A 11 0.18 32.99 -19.34
C VAL A 11 -1.22 33.51 -19.04
N ALA A 12 -1.87 34.14 -20.02
CA ALA A 12 -3.19 34.75 -19.85
C ALA A 12 -4.26 33.76 -19.35
N GLY A 13 -4.23 32.51 -19.86
CA GLY A 13 -5.16 31.47 -19.46
C GLY A 13 -4.94 31.01 -18.01
N LEU A 14 -3.68 30.99 -17.56
CA LEU A 14 -3.34 30.67 -16.19
C LEU A 14 -3.74 31.80 -15.23
N LEU A 15 -3.43 33.05 -15.54
CA LEU A 15 -3.83 34.20 -14.70
C LEU A 15 -5.34 34.28 -14.49
N ARG A 16 -6.13 34.12 -15.58
CA ARG A 16 -7.60 34.03 -15.48
C ARG A 16 -8.07 32.90 -14.58
N TYR A 17 -7.38 31.76 -14.59
CA TYR A 17 -7.70 30.65 -13.71
C TYR A 17 -7.41 31.00 -12.25
N LEU A 18 -6.26 31.60 -11.96
CA LEU A 18 -5.84 31.93 -10.58
C LEU A 18 -6.77 32.97 -9.93
N TYR A 19 -7.24 33.96 -10.69
CA TYR A 19 -8.16 34.99 -10.21
C TYR A 19 -9.65 34.64 -10.37
N GLY A 20 -9.97 33.57 -11.10
CA GLY A 20 -11.35 33.09 -11.24
C GLY A 20 -11.82 32.33 -10.00
N PRO A 21 -13.11 31.94 -9.94
CA PRO A 21 -13.70 31.23 -8.79
C PRO A 21 -13.16 29.79 -8.56
N GLY A 22 -12.14 29.37 -9.30
CA GLY A 22 -11.64 27.98 -9.31
C GLY A 22 -12.61 27.01 -9.99
N ARG A 23 -12.28 25.71 -9.97
CA ARG A 23 -13.17 24.64 -10.50
C ARG A 23 -14.21 24.15 -9.49
N ALA A 24 -14.10 24.57 -8.23
CA ALA A 24 -14.96 24.14 -7.12
C ALA A 24 -15.10 25.21 -6.00
N GLY A 25 -14.92 26.50 -6.30
CA GLY A 25 -15.04 27.57 -5.28
C GLY A 25 -13.83 27.69 -4.34
N GLU A 26 -12.65 27.22 -4.76
CA GLU A 26 -11.45 27.12 -3.91
C GLU A 26 -10.68 28.44 -3.80
N HIS A 27 -10.98 29.44 -4.62
CA HIS A 27 -10.23 30.69 -4.69
C HIS A 27 -10.99 31.82 -3.98
N THR A 28 -10.37 32.41 -2.96
CA THR A 28 -10.87 33.53 -2.18
C THR A 28 -9.83 34.64 -2.17
N ASP A 29 -10.25 35.88 -2.41
CA ASP A 29 -9.40 37.07 -2.40
C ASP A 29 -8.09 36.92 -3.21
N PRO A 30 -8.17 36.74 -4.54
CA PRO A 30 -6.97 36.58 -5.36
C PRO A 30 -6.20 37.90 -5.52
N HIS A 31 -4.93 37.90 -5.15
CA HIS A 31 -4.01 39.04 -5.25
C HIS A 31 -2.54 38.61 -5.37
N ILE A 32 -1.67 39.48 -5.84
CA ILE A 32 -0.22 39.26 -5.93
C ILE A 32 0.42 39.57 -4.57
N VAL A 33 1.27 38.66 -4.09
CA VAL A 33 2.03 38.83 -2.84
C VAL A 33 3.52 39.10 -3.10
N ALA A 34 4.03 38.75 -4.29
CA ALA A 34 5.39 39.02 -4.71
C ALA A 34 5.54 38.94 -6.23
N GLY A 35 6.58 39.56 -6.77
CA GLY A 35 6.97 39.39 -8.17
C GLY A 35 8.34 39.97 -8.48
N TRP A 36 8.65 40.04 -9.79
CA TRP A 36 9.85 40.71 -10.30
C TRP A 36 9.81 42.24 -10.12
N ARG A 37 8.62 42.78 -9.87
CA ARG A 37 8.33 44.16 -9.48
C ARG A 37 7.48 44.17 -8.23
N ASP A 38 7.27 45.36 -7.69
CA ASP A 38 6.35 45.57 -6.58
C ASP A 38 4.94 45.07 -6.95
N PRO A 39 4.27 44.26 -6.09
CA PRO A 39 2.93 43.77 -6.34
C PRO A 39 1.92 44.85 -6.77
N ASP A 40 1.98 46.04 -6.18
CA ASP A 40 1.02 47.12 -6.45
C ASP A 40 1.17 47.69 -7.88
N GLU A 41 2.38 47.58 -8.46
CA GLU A 41 2.64 48.01 -9.84
C GLU A 41 2.14 47.02 -10.89
N VAL A 42 2.02 45.74 -10.53
CA VAL A 42 1.74 44.64 -11.48
C VAL A 42 0.44 43.91 -11.22
N GLU A 43 -0.27 44.25 -10.14
CA GLU A 43 -1.61 43.75 -9.83
C GLU A 43 -2.57 44.07 -11.00
N PRO A 44 -3.26 43.08 -11.58
CA PRO A 44 -4.24 43.32 -12.63
C PRO A 44 -5.29 44.33 -12.18
N PRO A 45 -5.50 45.45 -12.88
CA PRO A 45 -6.44 46.47 -12.45
C PRO A 45 -7.88 45.95 -12.52
N LEU A 46 -8.73 46.44 -11.62
CA LEU A 46 -10.17 46.21 -11.68
C LEU A 46 -10.79 47.03 -12.83
N ARG A 47 -11.71 46.39 -13.55
CA ARG A 47 -12.62 47.06 -14.47
C ARG A 47 -13.86 47.56 -13.72
N PRO A 48 -14.63 48.48 -14.33
CA PRO A 48 -15.89 48.96 -13.75
C PRO A 48 -16.90 47.85 -13.41
N ASP A 49 -16.84 46.70 -14.10
CA ASP A 49 -17.71 45.54 -13.86
C ASP A 49 -17.21 44.59 -12.75
N GLY A 50 -16.13 44.97 -12.05
CA GLY A 50 -15.50 44.16 -11.00
C GLY A 50 -14.58 43.05 -11.52
N SER A 51 -14.47 42.85 -12.84
CA SER A 51 -13.53 41.89 -13.42
C SER A 51 -12.10 42.47 -13.47
N ARG A 52 -11.08 41.60 -13.49
CA ARG A 52 -9.67 42.01 -13.58
C ARG A 52 -9.19 42.10 -15.03
N ASP A 53 -8.42 43.12 -15.38
CA ASP A 53 -7.76 43.22 -16.69
C ASP A 53 -6.36 42.61 -16.69
N PHE A 54 -6.26 41.39 -17.22
CA PHE A 54 -4.99 40.67 -17.29
C PHE A 54 -4.09 41.07 -18.47
N ARG A 55 -4.56 41.89 -19.42
CA ARG A 55 -3.78 42.21 -20.63
C ARG A 55 -2.44 42.90 -20.29
N PRO A 56 -2.38 43.91 -19.40
CA PRO A 56 -1.12 44.57 -19.06
C PRO A 56 -0.12 43.59 -18.44
N LEU A 57 -0.52 42.86 -17.40
CA LEU A 57 0.34 41.88 -16.72
C LEU A 57 0.80 40.76 -17.68
N THR A 58 -0.11 40.23 -18.51
CA THR A 58 0.23 39.22 -19.52
C THR A 58 1.29 39.75 -20.48
N GLY A 59 1.09 40.95 -21.03
CA GLY A 59 2.04 41.58 -21.94
C GLY A 59 3.41 41.80 -21.30
N LEU A 60 3.45 42.27 -20.05
CA LEU A 60 4.69 42.40 -19.29
C LEU A 60 5.38 41.05 -19.07
N LEU A 61 4.66 40.01 -18.67
CA LEU A 61 5.25 38.68 -18.47
C LEU A 61 5.77 38.06 -19.78
N GLU A 62 5.08 38.26 -20.90
CA GLU A 62 5.40 37.64 -22.18
C GLU A 62 6.43 38.43 -23.01
N GLN A 63 6.69 39.71 -22.70
CA GLN A 63 7.65 40.55 -23.45
C GLN A 63 9.05 39.91 -23.61
N PRO A 64 9.66 39.27 -22.59
CA PRO A 64 10.95 38.60 -22.77
C PRO A 64 10.92 37.43 -23.75
N LEU A 65 9.78 36.76 -23.94
CA LEU A 65 9.65 35.70 -24.95
C LEU A 65 9.75 36.24 -26.36
N ALA A 66 9.19 37.43 -26.60
CA ALA A 66 9.27 38.08 -27.90
C ALA A 66 10.70 38.57 -28.23
N ALA A 67 11.49 38.87 -27.20
CA ALA A 67 12.88 39.34 -27.33
C ALA A 67 13.93 38.21 -27.33
N LEU A 68 13.51 36.95 -27.21
CA LEU A 68 14.44 35.82 -27.08
C LEU A 68 15.26 35.61 -28.36
N ALA A 69 16.58 35.49 -28.25
CA ALA A 69 17.51 35.36 -29.38
C ALA A 69 17.49 33.98 -30.09
N GLY A 70 16.41 33.22 -29.97
CA GLY A 70 16.27 31.87 -30.54
C GLY A 70 14.88 31.27 -30.38
N LYS A 71 14.70 30.00 -30.77
CA LYS A 71 13.40 29.31 -30.68
C LYS A 71 12.97 29.18 -29.21
N GLY A 72 11.86 29.83 -28.84
CA GLY A 72 11.23 29.72 -27.52
C GLY A 72 10.74 28.29 -27.21
N ASP A 73 10.44 28.03 -25.94
CA ASP A 73 9.87 26.75 -25.52
C ASP A 73 8.38 26.68 -25.88
N GLU A 74 7.88 25.52 -26.34
CA GLU A 74 6.45 25.32 -26.62
C GLU A 74 5.56 25.46 -25.37
N ARG A 75 6.18 25.36 -24.19
CA ARG A 75 5.53 25.53 -22.88
C ARG A 75 6.37 26.49 -22.04
N PRO A 76 6.36 27.80 -22.37
CA PRO A 76 7.24 28.77 -21.76
C PRO A 76 6.80 29.17 -20.34
N VAL A 77 5.64 28.70 -19.86
CA VAL A 77 5.14 29.05 -18.53
C VAL A 77 5.64 28.03 -17.51
N TRP A 78 6.47 28.49 -16.59
CA TRP A 78 6.81 27.78 -15.37
C TRP A 78 5.77 28.10 -14.29
N HIS A 79 5.12 27.09 -13.75
CA HIS A 79 4.07 27.25 -12.74
C HIS A 79 4.40 26.40 -11.53
N CYS A 80 4.55 27.01 -10.36
CA CYS A 80 4.75 26.29 -9.11
C CYS A 80 3.61 26.59 -8.15
N VAL A 81 2.99 25.52 -7.63
CA VAL A 81 2.03 25.61 -6.53
C VAL A 81 2.76 25.28 -5.24
N ALA A 82 2.84 26.24 -4.31
CA ALA A 82 3.39 26.00 -2.97
C ALA A 82 2.25 25.98 -1.96
N ARG A 83 2.14 24.90 -1.18
CA ARG A 83 1.02 24.66 -0.25
C ARG A 83 1.50 24.24 1.14
N ALA A 84 0.94 24.83 2.19
CA ALA A 84 1.10 24.44 3.59
C ALA A 84 0.25 23.18 3.92
N ALA A 85 0.61 22.44 4.97
CA ALA A 85 -0.20 21.29 5.38
C ALA A 85 -1.50 21.76 6.06
N PRO A 86 -2.61 21.00 6.01
CA PRO A 86 -3.88 21.41 6.64
C PRO A 86 -3.85 21.68 8.16
N GLY A 87 -2.80 21.24 8.87
CA GLY A 87 -2.61 21.51 10.29
C GLY A 87 -1.52 22.56 10.59
N ASP A 88 -0.94 23.15 9.55
CA ASP A 88 -0.01 24.27 9.72
C ASP A 88 -0.78 25.55 10.03
N ARG A 89 -0.10 26.51 10.67
CA ARG A 89 -0.62 27.87 10.83
C ARG A 89 -0.82 28.54 9.46
N ILE A 90 -1.77 29.46 9.39
CA ILE A 90 -1.95 30.33 8.23
C ILE A 90 -0.75 31.28 8.15
N LEU A 91 -0.18 31.42 6.95
CA LEU A 91 0.91 32.36 6.69
C LEU A 91 0.35 33.72 6.26
N SER A 92 1.04 34.78 6.66
CA SER A 92 0.79 36.14 6.18
C SER A 92 1.25 36.33 4.73
N ASP A 93 0.80 37.40 4.06
CA ASP A 93 1.27 37.71 2.71
C ASP A 93 2.77 37.96 2.66
N ALA A 94 3.35 38.57 3.69
CA ALA A 94 4.79 38.76 3.80
C ALA A 94 5.56 37.42 3.85
N GLU A 95 5.05 36.45 4.61
CA GLU A 95 5.65 35.10 4.68
C GLU A 95 5.47 34.32 3.37
N TRP A 96 4.31 34.47 2.71
CA TRP A 96 4.11 33.91 1.38
C TRP A 96 4.99 34.56 0.31
N ALA A 97 5.22 35.87 0.41
CA ALA A 97 6.13 36.61 -0.45
C ALA A 97 7.57 36.13 -0.27
N GLU A 98 8.01 35.94 0.98
CA GLU A 98 9.32 35.37 1.31
C GLU A 98 9.45 33.93 0.77
N ALA A 99 8.41 33.10 0.93
CA ALA A 99 8.37 31.75 0.37
C ALA A 99 8.53 31.76 -1.15
N ALA A 100 7.81 32.66 -1.84
CA ALA A 100 7.89 32.79 -3.29
C ALA A 100 9.30 33.20 -3.75
N ARG A 101 9.88 34.23 -3.14
CA ARG A 101 11.24 34.71 -3.43
C ARG A 101 12.27 33.60 -3.21
N THR A 102 12.20 32.92 -2.07
CA THR A 102 13.09 31.78 -1.75
C THR A 102 13.01 30.69 -2.83
N ILE A 103 11.80 30.35 -3.30
CA ILE A 103 11.59 29.33 -4.33
C ILE A 103 12.19 29.76 -5.68
N VAL A 104 11.93 30.99 -6.16
CA VAL A 104 12.43 31.44 -7.47
C VAL A 104 13.95 31.68 -7.47
N GLN A 105 14.51 32.12 -6.35
CA GLN A 105 15.96 32.25 -6.15
C GLN A 105 16.62 30.87 -6.15
N ARG A 106 16.11 29.92 -5.33
CA ARG A 106 16.68 28.58 -5.22
C ARG A 106 16.63 27.80 -6.53
N THR A 107 15.62 28.04 -7.35
CA THR A 107 15.51 27.42 -8.68
C THR A 107 16.53 27.99 -9.69
N GLY A 108 17.02 29.21 -9.44
CA GLY A 108 17.87 29.99 -10.34
C GLY A 108 17.08 30.74 -11.42
N LEU A 109 15.76 30.86 -11.24
CA LEU A 109 14.90 31.59 -12.17
C LEU A 109 15.03 33.11 -11.96
N ALA A 110 15.08 33.53 -10.70
CA ALA A 110 15.34 34.91 -10.31
C ALA A 110 16.37 34.97 -9.17
N PRO A 111 17.67 34.83 -9.49
CA PRO A 111 18.73 35.04 -8.51
C PRO A 111 18.66 36.44 -7.88
N GLU A 112 19.12 36.56 -6.64
CA GLU A 112 19.17 37.86 -5.96
C GLU A 112 20.15 38.79 -6.68
N GLY A 113 19.72 40.04 -6.94
CA GLY A 113 20.52 41.05 -7.65
C GLY A 113 20.58 40.91 -9.17
N ASP A 114 19.93 39.89 -9.76
CA ASP A 114 19.88 39.68 -11.21
C ASP A 114 18.66 40.41 -11.80
N GLU A 115 18.84 41.66 -12.22
CA GLU A 115 17.79 42.48 -12.82
C GLU A 115 17.32 41.94 -14.19
N ASP A 116 18.18 41.16 -14.86
CA ASP A 116 17.91 40.54 -16.16
C ASP A 116 17.22 39.17 -16.04
N ALA A 117 16.88 38.75 -14.82
CA ALA A 117 16.23 37.48 -14.57
C ALA A 117 14.84 37.34 -15.21
N VAL A 118 14.24 36.15 -15.08
CA VAL A 118 12.90 35.91 -15.63
C VAL A 118 11.87 36.80 -14.95
N ARG A 119 10.82 37.17 -15.69
CA ARG A 119 9.66 37.82 -15.10
C ARG A 119 8.74 36.80 -14.44
N TRP A 120 8.34 37.08 -13.21
CA TRP A 120 7.56 36.17 -12.38
C TRP A 120 6.66 36.90 -11.39
N VAL A 121 5.51 36.31 -11.05
CA VAL A 121 4.60 36.77 -9.99
C VAL A 121 4.15 35.60 -9.13
N ALA A 122 3.82 35.87 -7.87
CA ALA A 122 3.20 34.94 -6.95
C ALA A 122 1.81 35.44 -6.58
N VAL A 123 0.79 34.66 -6.96
CA VAL A 123 -0.62 34.95 -6.67
C VAL A 123 -1.04 34.11 -5.46
N ARG A 124 -1.53 34.76 -4.42
CA ARG A 124 -2.28 34.13 -3.33
C ARG A 124 -3.76 34.22 -3.66
N HIS A 125 -4.49 33.14 -3.38
CA HIS A 125 -5.94 33.09 -3.56
C HIS A 125 -6.61 32.10 -2.61
N ALA A 126 -5.91 31.72 -1.53
CA ALA A 126 -6.37 30.84 -0.48
C ALA A 126 -5.43 30.97 0.73
N ASP A 127 -5.87 30.48 1.88
CA ASP A 127 -5.07 30.55 3.12
C ASP A 127 -3.84 29.65 3.10
N ASP A 128 -3.95 28.49 2.44
CA ASP A 128 -2.97 27.43 2.55
C ASP A 128 -2.04 27.32 1.33
N HIS A 129 -2.20 28.14 0.28
CA HIS A 129 -1.34 28.05 -0.90
C HIS A 129 -1.21 29.32 -1.76
N ILE A 130 -0.09 29.37 -2.49
CA ILE A 130 0.19 30.35 -3.55
C ILE A 130 0.54 29.67 -4.87
N HIS A 131 0.41 30.44 -5.95
CA HIS A 131 0.83 30.07 -7.29
C HIS A 131 1.89 31.03 -7.82
N ILE A 132 3.08 30.51 -8.05
CA ILE A 132 4.18 31.23 -8.67
C ILE A 132 4.13 30.97 -10.17
N VAL A 133 4.04 32.03 -10.96
CA VAL A 133 4.03 32.02 -12.42
C VAL A 133 5.28 32.73 -12.90
N ALA A 134 6.12 32.05 -13.66
CA ALA A 134 7.29 32.63 -14.29
C ALA A 134 7.30 32.31 -15.78
N VAL A 135 7.83 33.22 -16.58
CA VAL A 135 8.01 33.03 -18.02
C VAL A 135 9.46 32.64 -18.29
N LEU A 136 9.68 31.51 -18.97
CA LEU A 136 10.99 30.90 -19.21
C LEU A 136 11.80 31.62 -20.31
N ALA A 137 11.95 32.93 -20.16
CA ALA A 137 12.81 33.81 -20.94
C ALA A 137 13.37 34.88 -20.00
N ARG A 138 14.69 35.08 -20.06
CA ARG A 138 15.39 36.14 -19.33
C ARG A 138 15.26 37.45 -20.10
N GLN A 139 15.42 38.57 -19.40
CA GLN A 139 15.30 39.90 -19.99
C GLN A 139 16.53 40.27 -20.84
N ASP A 140 17.68 39.61 -20.60
CA ASP A 140 18.88 39.65 -21.45
C ASP A 140 18.75 38.89 -22.80
N GLY A 141 17.57 38.35 -23.10
CA GLY A 141 17.30 37.61 -24.34
C GLY A 141 17.77 36.14 -24.33
N THR A 142 18.25 35.63 -23.19
CA THR A 142 18.67 34.23 -23.02
C THR A 142 17.61 33.36 -22.35
N LYS A 143 17.86 32.04 -22.31
CA LYS A 143 16.97 31.07 -21.66
C LYS A 143 17.43 30.73 -20.24
N PRO A 144 16.52 30.70 -19.24
CA PRO A 144 16.86 30.22 -17.91
C PRO A 144 17.04 28.69 -17.91
N SER A 145 17.91 28.18 -17.03
CA SER A 145 18.03 26.74 -16.81
C SER A 145 16.92 26.22 -15.91
N THR A 146 16.16 25.22 -16.39
CA THR A 146 15.14 24.53 -15.58
C THR A 146 15.61 23.18 -15.04
N TRP A 147 16.89 22.89 -15.17
CA TRP A 147 17.48 21.62 -14.74
C TRP A 147 17.24 21.39 -13.24
N ASN A 148 16.65 20.23 -12.91
CA ASN A 148 16.36 19.78 -11.55
C ASN A 148 15.53 20.75 -10.68
N ASP A 149 14.73 21.61 -11.31
CA ASP A 149 13.94 22.61 -10.60
C ASP A 149 13.02 22.01 -9.52
N PHE A 150 12.41 20.86 -9.74
CA PHE A 150 11.58 20.19 -8.73
C PHE A 150 12.35 19.78 -7.47
N TYR A 151 13.64 19.42 -7.60
CA TYR A 151 14.50 19.16 -6.44
C TYR A 151 14.89 20.46 -5.74
N LYS A 152 15.14 21.52 -6.50
CA LYS A 152 15.45 22.86 -5.96
C LYS A 152 14.26 23.45 -5.20
N VAL A 153 13.05 23.39 -5.78
CA VAL A 153 11.77 23.78 -5.14
C VAL A 153 11.56 23.00 -3.84
N ARG A 154 11.80 21.69 -3.87
CA ARG A 154 11.70 20.88 -2.64
C ARG A 154 12.71 21.33 -1.58
N GLY A 155 13.94 21.64 -1.97
CA GLY A 155 14.95 22.19 -1.08
C GLY A 155 14.46 23.47 -0.40
N ALA A 156 13.96 24.43 -1.19
CA ALA A 156 13.37 25.67 -0.69
C ALA A 156 12.19 25.41 0.26
N CYS A 157 11.25 24.53 -0.10
CA CYS A 157 10.11 24.20 0.78
C CYS A 157 10.56 23.64 2.13
N ARG A 158 11.62 22.83 2.18
CA ARG A 158 12.13 22.24 3.44
C ARG A 158 12.86 23.28 4.30
N GLU A 159 13.53 24.23 3.68
CA GLU A 159 14.13 25.37 4.37
C GLU A 159 13.03 26.24 5.01
N LEU A 160 11.99 26.56 4.23
CA LEU A 160 10.83 27.33 4.70
C LEU A 160 10.04 26.60 5.79
N GLU A 161 9.94 25.27 5.74
CA GLU A 161 9.35 24.48 6.82
C GLU A 161 10.04 24.73 8.16
N GLY A 162 11.38 24.66 8.18
CA GLY A 162 12.16 24.94 9.38
C GLY A 162 12.03 26.39 9.84
N ARG A 163 12.13 27.34 8.91
CA ARG A 163 12.06 28.78 9.20
C ARG A 163 10.70 29.21 9.76
N PHE A 164 9.61 28.70 9.19
CA PHE A 164 8.25 29.10 9.55
C PHE A 164 7.61 28.18 10.61
N GLY A 165 8.32 27.15 11.08
CA GLY A 165 7.82 26.19 12.06
C GLY A 165 6.68 25.31 11.51
N LEU A 166 6.71 24.99 10.23
CA LEU A 166 5.69 24.19 9.55
C LEU A 166 5.99 22.69 9.66
N ALA A 167 4.96 21.88 9.39
CA ALA A 167 5.08 20.44 9.33
C ALA A 167 6.16 20.01 8.34
N ALA A 168 7.17 19.32 8.86
CA ALA A 168 8.29 18.83 8.08
C ALA A 168 7.83 17.79 7.06
N THR A 169 8.23 17.97 5.80
CA THR A 169 7.92 16.98 4.75
C THR A 169 8.93 15.85 4.78
N ALA A 170 8.42 14.62 4.71
CA ALA A 170 9.23 13.43 4.68
C ALA A 170 10.24 13.43 3.50
N PRO A 171 11.42 12.79 3.63
CA PRO A 171 12.47 12.81 2.61
C PRO A 171 12.07 12.10 1.31
N GLY A 172 12.83 12.40 0.23
CA GLY A 172 12.61 11.95 -1.14
C GLY A 172 13.12 10.55 -1.43
N ASP A 173 13.01 9.68 -0.44
CA ASP A 173 13.67 8.40 -0.35
C ASP A 173 12.90 7.24 -1.00
N ARG A 174 11.75 7.51 -1.63
CA ARG A 174 10.89 6.49 -2.26
C ARG A 174 10.36 5.41 -1.29
N THR A 175 10.32 5.68 0.02
CA THR A 175 9.76 4.76 1.02
C THR A 175 8.23 4.89 1.16
N ALA A 176 7.66 6.03 0.79
CA ALA A 176 6.20 6.20 0.73
C ALA A 176 5.61 5.48 -0.49
N ALA A 177 4.41 4.89 -0.33
CA ALA A 177 3.66 4.35 -1.45
C ALA A 177 3.29 5.44 -2.47
N ARG A 178 3.09 5.00 -3.72
CA ARG A 178 2.59 5.88 -4.78
C ARG A 178 1.14 6.25 -4.48
N ARG A 179 0.91 7.52 -4.16
CA ARG A 179 -0.45 8.06 -4.00
C ARG A 179 -1.21 7.95 -5.32
N PRO A 180 -2.51 7.59 -5.29
CA PRO A 180 -3.38 7.70 -6.44
C PRO A 180 -3.35 9.11 -6.99
N THR A 181 -3.40 9.22 -8.32
CA THR A 181 -3.58 10.53 -8.96
C THR A 181 -5.00 11.04 -8.74
N ARG A 182 -5.21 12.35 -8.93
CA ARG A 182 -6.55 12.94 -8.96
C ARG A 182 -7.47 12.20 -9.94
N GLY A 183 -6.99 11.95 -11.16
CA GLY A 183 -7.74 11.22 -12.17
C GLY A 183 -8.10 9.80 -11.76
N GLU A 184 -7.21 9.09 -11.03
CA GLU A 184 -7.53 7.77 -10.46
C GLU A 184 -8.61 7.85 -9.37
N THR A 185 -8.58 8.89 -8.56
CA THR A 185 -9.58 9.13 -7.49
C THR A 185 -10.94 9.47 -8.07
N GLU A 186 -11.01 10.42 -9.00
CA GLU A 186 -12.23 10.78 -9.74
C GLU A 186 -12.77 9.59 -10.55
N SER A 187 -11.88 8.77 -11.10
CA SER A 187 -12.24 7.55 -11.82
C SER A 187 -12.90 6.51 -10.91
N ALA A 188 -12.46 6.39 -9.66
CA ALA A 188 -13.07 5.51 -8.66
C ALA A 188 -14.46 6.00 -8.25
N VAL A 189 -14.59 7.29 -7.93
CA VAL A 189 -15.88 7.93 -7.58
C VAL A 189 -16.91 7.73 -8.69
N ARG A 190 -16.54 8.02 -9.96
CA ARG A 190 -17.46 7.83 -11.11
C ARG A 190 -17.92 6.38 -11.31
N ARG A 191 -17.16 5.41 -10.81
CA ARG A 191 -17.47 3.98 -10.89
C ARG A 191 -18.14 3.43 -9.64
N GLY A 192 -18.38 4.28 -8.63
CA GLY A 192 -18.91 3.84 -7.33
C GLY A 192 -17.95 2.95 -6.55
N TRP A 193 -16.65 3.07 -6.77
CA TRP A 193 -15.65 2.30 -6.02
C TRP A 193 -15.23 3.04 -4.76
N GLU A 194 -15.18 2.33 -3.63
CA GLU A 194 -14.70 2.86 -2.34
C GLU A 194 -13.24 3.33 -2.41
N GLU A 195 -12.40 2.63 -3.20
CA GLU A 195 -10.98 2.91 -3.31
C GLU A 195 -10.51 2.89 -4.78
N PRO A 196 -9.50 3.70 -5.16
CA PRO A 196 -8.87 3.59 -6.47
C PRO A 196 -8.23 2.23 -6.71
N ALA A 197 -8.32 1.72 -7.95
CA ALA A 197 -7.80 0.39 -8.33
C ALA A 197 -6.34 0.16 -7.92
N ARG A 198 -5.48 1.19 -8.00
CA ARG A 198 -4.08 1.13 -7.55
C ARG A 198 -3.96 0.72 -6.08
N VAL A 199 -4.82 1.24 -5.21
CA VAL A 199 -4.80 0.97 -3.77
C VAL A 199 -5.18 -0.48 -3.51
N VAL A 200 -6.28 -0.93 -4.11
CA VAL A 200 -6.76 -2.31 -4.04
C VAL A 200 -5.71 -3.30 -4.57
N LEU A 201 -5.14 -3.02 -5.75
CA LEU A 201 -4.11 -3.86 -6.36
C LEU A 201 -2.84 -3.91 -5.53
N ARG A 202 -2.39 -2.78 -4.98
CA ARG A 202 -1.22 -2.73 -4.10
C ARG A 202 -1.41 -3.62 -2.87
N ARG A 203 -2.56 -3.52 -2.19
CA ARG A 203 -2.91 -4.36 -1.03
C ARG A 203 -2.87 -5.85 -1.39
N ARG A 204 -3.57 -6.26 -2.45
CA ARG A 204 -3.62 -7.66 -2.90
C ARG A 204 -2.26 -8.19 -3.34
N VAL A 205 -1.44 -7.38 -4.00
CA VAL A 205 -0.09 -7.75 -4.42
C VAL A 205 0.84 -7.91 -3.22
N GLN A 206 0.81 -7.00 -2.25
CA GLN A 206 1.61 -7.11 -1.01
C GLN A 206 1.25 -8.38 -0.25
N ALA A 207 -0.03 -8.68 -0.09
CA ALA A 207 -0.51 -9.90 0.56
C ALA A 207 -0.09 -11.17 -0.20
N ALA A 208 -0.35 -11.23 -1.51
CA ALA A 208 0.06 -12.36 -2.34
C ALA A 208 1.57 -12.62 -2.27
N ALA A 209 2.38 -11.54 -2.26
CA ALA A 209 3.83 -11.65 -2.21
C ALA A 209 4.34 -12.09 -0.83
N ALA A 210 3.65 -11.72 0.25
CA ALA A 210 3.98 -12.12 1.63
C ALA A 210 3.65 -13.59 1.91
N GLY A 211 2.56 -14.11 1.33
CA GLY A 211 2.16 -15.53 1.46
C GLY A 211 2.86 -16.49 0.48
N ALA A 212 3.69 -15.98 -0.42
CA ALA A 212 4.39 -16.78 -1.43
C ALA A 212 5.85 -17.07 -1.05
N GLY A 213 6.32 -18.27 -1.36
CA GLY A 213 7.75 -18.64 -1.34
C GLY A 213 8.40 -18.67 -2.72
N SER A 214 7.65 -18.43 -3.80
CA SER A 214 8.15 -18.45 -5.17
C SER A 214 7.29 -17.58 -6.11
N ALA A 215 7.78 -17.34 -7.33
CA ALA A 215 7.06 -16.59 -8.34
C ALA A 215 5.74 -17.29 -8.75
N GLU A 216 5.74 -18.61 -8.86
CA GLU A 216 4.58 -19.42 -9.20
C GLU A 216 3.51 -19.34 -8.11
N GLU A 217 3.90 -19.48 -6.84
CA GLU A 217 3.00 -19.32 -5.71
C GLU A 217 2.43 -17.90 -5.64
N PHE A 218 3.23 -16.89 -5.97
CA PHE A 218 2.81 -15.49 -6.03
C PHE A 218 1.76 -15.27 -7.12
N PHE A 219 2.01 -15.73 -8.35
CA PHE A 219 1.03 -15.58 -9.44
C PHE A 219 -0.26 -16.36 -9.18
N GLN A 220 -0.17 -17.52 -8.52
CA GLN A 220 -1.36 -18.25 -8.11
C GLN A 220 -2.13 -17.50 -7.02
N ALA A 221 -1.44 -16.96 -6.01
CA ALA A 221 -2.07 -16.16 -4.96
C ALA A 221 -2.76 -14.90 -5.51
N LEU A 222 -2.19 -14.26 -6.53
CA LEU A 222 -2.84 -13.14 -7.22
C LEU A 222 -4.15 -13.56 -7.92
N ARG A 223 -4.13 -14.68 -8.65
CA ARG A 223 -5.34 -15.20 -9.31
C ARG A 223 -6.42 -15.57 -8.29
N ASP A 224 -6.02 -16.25 -7.22
CA ASP A 224 -6.89 -16.59 -6.10
C ASP A 224 -7.49 -15.35 -5.41
N ALA A 225 -6.80 -14.21 -5.46
CA ALA A 225 -7.28 -12.91 -4.96
C ALA A 225 -8.10 -12.12 -6.00
N GLY A 226 -8.50 -12.76 -7.11
CA GLY A 226 -9.29 -12.13 -8.17
C GLY A 226 -8.55 -11.01 -8.90
N VAL A 227 -7.23 -11.11 -9.02
CA VAL A 227 -6.39 -10.14 -9.75
C VAL A 227 -6.05 -10.70 -11.13
N LEU A 228 -6.20 -9.88 -12.17
CA LEU A 228 -5.73 -10.22 -13.51
C LEU A 228 -4.21 -10.17 -13.52
N VAL A 229 -3.55 -11.18 -14.09
CA VAL A 229 -2.09 -11.29 -14.11
C VAL A 229 -1.58 -11.37 -15.55
N HIS A 230 -0.68 -10.47 -15.91
CA HIS A 230 0.08 -10.52 -17.14
C HIS A 230 1.56 -10.76 -16.82
N ARG A 231 2.12 -11.89 -17.30
CA ARG A 231 3.54 -12.24 -17.11
C ARG A 231 4.35 -11.68 -18.28
N ARG A 232 5.41 -10.93 -17.99
CA ARG A 232 6.38 -10.49 -19.00
C ARG A 232 7.48 -11.54 -19.10
N LEU A 233 7.59 -12.16 -20.27
CA LEU A 233 8.58 -13.19 -20.56
C LEU A 233 9.86 -12.56 -21.10
N ASP A 234 10.99 -13.24 -20.90
CA ASP A 234 12.25 -12.90 -21.55
C ASP A 234 12.11 -13.07 -23.07
N GLU A 235 12.75 -12.19 -23.85
CA GLU A 235 12.68 -12.24 -25.31
C GLU A 235 13.47 -13.42 -25.87
N GLN A 236 14.57 -13.80 -25.21
CA GLN A 236 15.46 -14.87 -25.63
C GLN A 236 15.00 -16.22 -25.04
N ASP A 237 14.56 -16.22 -23.78
CA ASP A 237 13.99 -17.40 -23.12
C ASP A 237 12.52 -17.20 -22.75
N ARG A 238 11.61 -17.57 -23.65
CA ARG A 238 10.16 -17.44 -23.42
C ARG A 238 9.64 -18.27 -22.23
N ARG A 239 10.46 -19.14 -21.60
CA ARG A 239 10.09 -19.85 -20.37
C ARG A 239 10.43 -19.04 -19.11
N ARG A 240 11.32 -18.05 -19.21
CA ARG A 240 11.75 -17.19 -18.11
C ARG A 240 10.85 -15.97 -17.96
N VAL A 241 10.38 -15.72 -16.73
CA VAL A 241 9.58 -14.54 -16.41
C VAL A 241 10.49 -13.43 -15.89
N VAL A 242 10.50 -12.28 -16.58
CA VAL A 242 11.33 -11.11 -16.25
C VAL A 242 10.53 -9.95 -15.64
N GLY A 243 9.21 -10.08 -15.57
CA GLY A 243 8.35 -9.08 -14.95
C GLY A 243 6.89 -9.48 -14.92
N TYR A 244 6.05 -8.61 -14.37
CA TYR A 244 4.61 -8.80 -14.35
C TYR A 244 3.87 -7.47 -14.32
N ALA A 245 2.62 -7.51 -14.76
CA ALA A 245 1.64 -6.46 -14.54
C ALA A 245 0.34 -7.07 -13.99
N VAL A 246 -0.37 -6.29 -13.19
CA VAL A 246 -1.66 -6.68 -12.62
C VAL A 246 -2.78 -5.72 -13.03
N GLY A 247 -3.98 -6.26 -13.19
CA GLY A 247 -5.18 -5.50 -13.48
C GLY A 247 -6.30 -5.88 -12.51
N LEU A 248 -7.18 -4.92 -12.21
CA LEU A 248 -8.39 -5.20 -11.46
C LEU A 248 -9.51 -5.58 -12.47
N PRO A 249 -10.22 -6.70 -12.30
CA PRO A 249 -11.37 -7.02 -13.14
C PRO A 249 -12.36 -5.84 -13.21
N GLY A 250 -12.88 -5.56 -14.40
CA GLY A 250 -13.77 -4.40 -14.64
C GLY A 250 -13.04 -3.04 -14.74
N HIS A 251 -11.74 -2.96 -14.49
CA HIS A 251 -10.96 -1.74 -14.72
C HIS A 251 -10.37 -1.72 -16.13
N ALA A 252 -11.10 -1.11 -17.06
CA ALA A 252 -10.70 -0.99 -18.45
C ALA A 252 -10.48 0.47 -18.90
N ASN A 253 -9.64 0.65 -19.92
CA ASN A 253 -9.45 1.91 -20.61
C ASN A 253 -10.63 2.21 -21.57
N ARG A 254 -10.58 3.31 -22.32
CA ARG A 254 -11.64 3.71 -23.27
C ARG A 254 -11.90 2.69 -24.38
N GLU A 255 -10.95 1.81 -24.67
CA GLU A 255 -11.04 0.79 -25.72
C GLU A 255 -11.47 -0.57 -25.15
N GLY A 256 -11.88 -0.63 -23.88
CA GLY A 256 -12.28 -1.87 -23.21
C GLY A 256 -11.11 -2.76 -22.78
N ARG A 257 -9.84 -2.34 -22.97
CA ARG A 257 -8.66 -3.11 -22.58
C ARG A 257 -8.35 -2.94 -21.08
N PRO A 258 -7.96 -4.00 -20.34
CA PRO A 258 -7.61 -3.88 -18.93
C PRO A 258 -6.50 -2.83 -18.68
N VAL A 259 -6.65 -2.04 -17.62
CA VAL A 259 -5.62 -1.10 -17.18
C VAL A 259 -4.58 -1.85 -16.34
N TRP A 260 -3.36 -1.93 -16.86
CA TRP A 260 -2.28 -2.70 -16.25
C TRP A 260 -1.35 -1.86 -15.37
N TYR A 261 -0.97 -2.41 -14.22
CA TYR A 261 -0.01 -1.85 -13.29
C TYR A 261 1.17 -2.79 -13.11
N GLY A 262 2.35 -2.37 -13.55
CA GLY A 262 3.59 -3.09 -13.20
C GLY A 262 3.90 -2.96 -11.71
N GLY A 263 4.58 -3.95 -11.12
CA GLY A 263 4.89 -3.96 -9.67
C GLY A 263 5.54 -2.67 -9.18
N GLY A 264 6.52 -2.13 -9.91
CA GLY A 264 7.17 -0.85 -9.59
C GLY A 264 6.28 0.40 -9.65
N LYS A 265 5.12 0.32 -10.33
CA LYS A 265 4.09 1.37 -10.31
C LYS A 265 3.25 1.29 -9.03
N LEU A 266 3.11 0.11 -8.41
CA LEU A 266 2.39 -0.06 -7.15
C LEU A 266 3.26 0.33 -5.96
N ALA A 267 4.48 -0.21 -5.88
CA ALA A 267 5.49 0.19 -4.90
C ALA A 267 6.91 -0.20 -5.39
N ALA A 268 7.93 0.51 -4.89
CA ALA A 268 9.31 0.36 -5.38
C ALA A 268 9.90 -1.04 -5.14
N ASP A 269 9.41 -1.74 -4.13
CA ASP A 269 9.84 -3.06 -3.66
C ASP A 269 9.09 -4.23 -4.34
N LEU A 270 8.04 -3.95 -5.13
CA LEU A 270 7.18 -4.97 -5.73
C LEU A 270 7.61 -5.41 -7.14
N THR A 271 8.82 -5.09 -7.58
CA THR A 271 9.33 -5.62 -8.86
C THR A 271 9.68 -7.11 -8.73
N LEU A 272 9.50 -7.90 -9.79
CA LEU A 272 9.74 -9.35 -9.73
C LEU A 272 11.16 -9.71 -9.24
N PRO A 273 12.24 -9.05 -9.71
CA PRO A 273 13.59 -9.36 -9.21
C PRO A 273 13.75 -9.14 -7.70
N LYS A 274 13.11 -8.11 -7.15
CA LYS A 274 13.17 -7.82 -5.71
C LYS A 274 12.37 -8.82 -4.89
N LEU A 275 11.21 -9.23 -5.39
CA LEU A 275 10.41 -10.29 -4.78
C LEU A 275 11.17 -11.62 -4.80
N GLN A 276 11.83 -11.95 -5.90
CA GLN A 276 12.67 -13.16 -6.02
C GLN A 276 13.85 -13.14 -5.05
N ALA A 277 14.57 -12.01 -4.93
CA ALA A 277 15.64 -11.86 -3.96
C ALA A 277 15.13 -12.09 -2.52
N ARG A 278 13.94 -11.54 -2.20
CA ARG A 278 13.29 -11.70 -0.89
C ARG A 278 12.91 -13.15 -0.59
N TRP A 279 12.38 -13.88 -1.56
CA TRP A 279 12.06 -15.30 -1.41
C TRP A 279 13.33 -16.16 -1.30
N GLY A 280 14.39 -15.79 -2.00
CA GLY A 280 15.69 -16.46 -1.92
C GLY A 280 16.35 -16.36 -0.52
N GLY A 281 16.15 -15.24 0.20
CA GLY A 281 16.67 -15.04 1.56
C GLY A 281 16.12 -16.04 2.59
N PHE A 282 14.91 -16.57 2.40
CA PHE A 282 14.33 -17.62 3.26
C PHE A 282 15.16 -18.91 3.27
N ARG A 283 16.00 -19.12 2.25
CA ARG A 283 16.77 -20.36 2.05
C ARG A 283 18.05 -20.47 2.91
N ARG A 284 18.49 -19.39 3.58
CA ARG A 284 19.84 -19.31 4.19
C ARG A 284 19.88 -19.04 5.71
N GLY A 285 18.80 -19.26 6.47
CA GLY A 285 18.81 -19.01 7.93
C GLY A 285 17.81 -19.87 8.70
N SER A 286 17.89 -19.83 10.04
CA SER A 286 17.01 -20.49 11.02
C SER A 286 15.53 -20.21 10.70
N SER A 287 14.95 -21.09 9.89
CA SER A 287 13.68 -20.88 9.19
C SER A 287 12.48 -21.00 10.12
N GLY A 288 12.69 -21.39 11.38
CA GLY A 288 11.65 -21.80 12.30
C GLY A 288 10.90 -23.03 11.81
N ALA A 289 11.37 -23.68 10.72
CA ALA A 289 10.72 -24.84 10.13
C ALA A 289 10.60 -25.94 11.18
N GLU A 290 11.66 -26.19 11.95
CA GLU A 290 11.74 -27.20 13.01
C GLU A 290 10.66 -27.00 14.09
N ARG A 291 10.15 -25.77 14.26
CA ARG A 291 9.12 -25.41 15.26
C ARG A 291 7.69 -25.57 14.73
N VAL A 292 7.52 -25.75 13.42
CA VAL A 292 6.20 -25.94 12.80
C VAL A 292 5.74 -27.39 12.96
N SER A 293 4.46 -27.60 13.26
CA SER A 293 3.93 -28.96 13.35
C SER A 293 3.94 -29.71 12.02
N GLU A 294 3.98 -31.04 12.07
CA GLU A 294 4.00 -31.89 10.88
C GLU A 294 2.81 -31.60 9.94
N VAL A 295 1.62 -31.36 10.50
CA VAL A 295 0.39 -31.02 9.76
C VAL A 295 0.59 -29.77 8.91
N SER A 296 1.13 -28.71 9.53
CA SER A 296 1.38 -27.43 8.86
C SER A 296 2.51 -27.52 7.84
N ALA A 297 3.57 -28.28 8.15
CA ALA A 297 4.67 -28.54 7.22
C ALA A 297 4.17 -29.27 5.96
N ARG A 298 3.38 -30.34 6.14
CA ARG A 298 2.74 -31.08 5.03
C ARG A 298 1.80 -30.19 4.22
N ALA A 299 1.01 -29.35 4.86
CA ALA A 299 0.09 -28.43 4.19
C ALA A 299 0.82 -27.43 3.28
N LEU A 300 1.90 -26.81 3.77
CA LEU A 300 2.72 -25.91 2.97
C LEU A 300 3.46 -26.63 1.84
N LEU A 301 4.06 -27.79 2.12
CA LEU A 301 4.73 -28.61 1.11
C LEU A 301 3.77 -29.08 0.01
N ARG A 302 2.57 -29.52 0.39
CA ARG A 302 1.51 -29.87 -0.56
C ARG A 302 1.19 -28.71 -1.49
N ARG A 303 1.10 -27.48 -0.97
CA ARG A 303 0.90 -26.26 -1.78
C ARG A 303 2.06 -26.02 -2.74
N SER A 304 3.31 -26.05 -2.25
CA SER A 304 4.50 -25.80 -3.07
C SER A 304 4.67 -26.86 -4.16
N VAL A 305 4.46 -28.15 -3.83
CA VAL A 305 4.52 -29.27 -4.77
C VAL A 305 3.44 -29.17 -5.85
N ARG A 306 2.19 -28.89 -5.48
CA ARG A 306 1.11 -28.67 -6.46
C ARG A 306 1.42 -27.49 -7.39
N SER A 307 1.96 -26.40 -6.83
CA SER A 307 2.34 -25.22 -7.62
C SER A 307 3.46 -25.54 -8.60
N ALA A 308 4.51 -26.25 -8.16
CA ALA A 308 5.60 -26.67 -9.03
C ALA A 308 5.12 -27.62 -10.14
N ALA A 309 4.34 -28.65 -9.77
CA ALA A 309 3.86 -29.66 -10.71
C ALA A 309 3.01 -29.08 -11.85
N ARG A 310 2.08 -28.15 -11.54
CA ARG A 310 1.21 -27.52 -12.54
C ARG A 310 1.94 -26.61 -13.54
N ASN A 311 3.11 -26.10 -13.15
CA ASN A 311 3.88 -25.17 -13.98
C ASN A 311 5.11 -25.83 -14.61
N ALA A 312 5.34 -27.12 -14.33
CA ALA A 312 6.49 -27.85 -14.84
C ALA A 312 6.21 -28.37 -16.25
N ALA A 313 7.21 -28.25 -17.13
CA ALA A 313 7.19 -28.86 -18.46
C ALA A 313 7.51 -30.36 -18.45
N GLY A 314 7.97 -30.89 -17.32
CA GLY A 314 8.39 -32.27 -17.15
C GLY A 314 9.10 -32.48 -15.81
N GLU A 315 9.66 -33.67 -15.61
CA GLU A 315 10.24 -34.09 -14.33
C GLU A 315 11.43 -33.23 -13.87
N GLU A 316 12.39 -32.97 -14.76
CA GLU A 316 13.56 -32.16 -14.43
C GLU A 316 13.15 -30.73 -14.06
N ASP A 317 12.22 -30.16 -14.84
CA ASP A 317 11.67 -28.83 -14.62
C ASP A 317 10.94 -28.74 -13.26
N PHE A 318 10.22 -29.79 -12.88
CA PHE A 318 9.54 -29.90 -11.60
C PHE A 318 10.50 -29.85 -10.41
N PHE A 319 11.56 -30.66 -10.43
CA PHE A 319 12.53 -30.68 -9.34
C PHE A 319 13.35 -29.39 -9.28
N ARG A 320 13.69 -28.81 -10.44
CA ARG A 320 14.33 -27.48 -10.51
C ARG A 320 13.46 -26.41 -9.84
N ARG A 321 12.16 -26.36 -10.16
CA ARG A 321 11.21 -25.41 -9.56
C ARG A 321 11.04 -25.59 -8.06
N LEU A 322 11.02 -26.83 -7.56
CA LEU A 322 10.97 -27.09 -6.12
C LEU A 322 12.20 -26.53 -5.41
N ARG A 323 13.40 -26.81 -5.92
CA ARG A 323 14.65 -26.29 -5.36
C ARG A 323 14.69 -24.76 -5.43
N GLU A 324 14.25 -24.16 -6.53
CA GLU A 324 14.15 -22.70 -6.67
C GLU A 324 13.19 -22.08 -5.65
N ALA A 325 12.09 -22.76 -5.33
CA ALA A 325 11.15 -22.39 -4.28
C ALA A 325 11.68 -22.65 -2.85
N GLY A 326 12.91 -23.13 -2.70
CA GLY A 326 13.55 -23.39 -1.40
C GLY A 326 13.09 -24.68 -0.73
N VAL A 327 12.35 -25.54 -1.42
CA VAL A 327 11.93 -26.85 -0.93
C VAL A 327 13.12 -27.80 -1.01
N GLY A 328 13.45 -28.47 0.10
CA GLY A 328 14.44 -29.55 0.08
C GLY A 328 13.91 -30.70 -0.77
N VAL A 329 14.71 -31.23 -1.69
CA VAL A 329 14.31 -32.32 -2.59
C VAL A 329 15.29 -33.48 -2.46
N ARG A 330 14.79 -34.67 -2.15
CA ARG A 330 15.55 -35.92 -2.15
C ARG A 330 14.95 -36.88 -3.17
N LEU A 331 15.76 -37.31 -4.12
CA LEU A 331 15.37 -38.28 -5.14
C LEU A 331 15.65 -39.70 -4.64
N ARG A 332 14.80 -40.63 -5.02
CA ARG A 332 15.01 -42.06 -4.85
C ARG A 332 15.31 -42.66 -6.21
N HIS A 333 16.41 -43.40 -6.32
CA HIS A 333 16.85 -44.04 -7.56
C HIS A 333 16.55 -45.53 -7.53
N SER A 334 16.46 -46.15 -8.71
CA SER A 334 16.32 -47.60 -8.85
C SER A 334 17.61 -48.30 -8.42
N GLU A 335 17.47 -49.47 -7.80
CA GLU A 335 18.63 -50.32 -7.46
C GLU A 335 19.20 -51.03 -8.71
N ARG A 336 18.42 -51.13 -9.79
CA ARG A 336 18.80 -51.77 -11.06
C ARG A 336 19.35 -50.78 -12.08
N ASP A 337 18.81 -49.57 -12.10
CA ASP A 337 19.29 -48.47 -12.94
C ASP A 337 19.47 -47.20 -12.09
N PRO A 338 20.71 -46.86 -11.68
CA PRO A 338 20.98 -45.67 -10.87
C PRO A 338 20.54 -44.35 -11.51
N HIS A 339 20.34 -44.30 -12.83
CA HIS A 339 19.85 -43.10 -13.51
C HIS A 339 18.32 -42.97 -13.46
N GLU A 340 17.60 -44.05 -13.15
CA GLU A 340 16.15 -44.06 -13.06
C GLU A 340 15.67 -43.52 -11.70
N VAL A 341 14.96 -42.39 -11.70
CA VAL A 341 14.29 -41.87 -10.49
C VAL A 341 12.97 -42.65 -10.29
N THR A 342 12.85 -43.35 -9.16
CA THR A 342 11.67 -44.14 -8.79
C THR A 342 10.70 -43.39 -7.87
N GLY A 343 11.17 -42.31 -7.24
CA GLY A 343 10.33 -41.49 -6.37
C GLY A 343 11.06 -40.27 -5.81
N TYR A 344 10.35 -39.49 -5.00
CA TYR A 344 10.91 -38.31 -4.37
C TYR A 344 10.32 -38.07 -2.99
N ALA A 345 11.08 -37.35 -2.16
CA ALA A 345 10.62 -36.79 -0.89
C ALA A 345 11.01 -35.32 -0.80
N VAL A 346 10.21 -34.54 -0.08
CA VAL A 346 10.43 -33.11 0.12
C VAL A 346 10.43 -32.70 1.58
N ALA A 347 11.14 -31.63 1.90
CA ALA A 347 11.20 -31.01 3.21
C ALA A 347 11.01 -29.48 3.09
N LEU A 348 10.52 -28.81 4.13
CA LEU A 348 10.22 -27.36 4.07
C LEU A 348 11.44 -26.52 3.68
N VAL A 349 12.58 -26.92 4.22
CA VAL A 349 13.91 -26.42 3.87
C VAL A 349 14.87 -27.60 3.83
N GLU A 350 15.94 -27.45 3.07
CA GLU A 350 17.05 -28.39 3.07
C GLU A 350 17.68 -28.44 4.48
N GLY A 351 17.85 -29.65 5.03
CA GLY A 351 18.35 -29.86 6.40
C GLY A 351 17.30 -29.95 7.51
N ASP A 352 16.00 -29.76 7.25
CA ASP A 352 14.90 -29.91 8.24
C ASP A 352 14.79 -31.35 8.81
N GLY A 353 15.41 -32.34 8.18
CA GLY A 353 15.39 -33.75 8.60
C GLY A 353 14.03 -34.46 8.41
N ARG A 354 12.93 -33.71 8.31
CA ARG A 354 11.57 -34.21 8.12
C ARG A 354 11.21 -34.26 6.64
N TRP A 355 11.27 -35.46 6.09
CA TRP A 355 11.03 -35.73 4.66
C TRP A 355 9.65 -36.35 4.43
N PHE A 356 8.90 -35.80 3.48
CA PHE A 356 7.58 -36.29 3.09
C PHE A 356 7.61 -36.77 1.65
N ALA A 357 7.29 -38.05 1.44
CA ALA A 357 7.10 -38.59 0.10
C ALA A 357 5.89 -37.92 -0.58
N GLY A 358 5.91 -37.82 -1.91
CA GLY A 358 4.80 -37.23 -2.68
C GLY A 358 3.42 -37.78 -2.30
N GLY A 359 3.29 -39.11 -2.18
CA GLY A 359 2.03 -39.76 -1.75
C GLY A 359 1.59 -39.40 -0.31
N ARG A 360 2.51 -39.03 0.59
CA ARG A 360 2.16 -38.54 1.94
C ARG A 360 1.63 -37.10 1.90
N LEU A 361 1.90 -36.34 0.85
CA LEU A 361 1.35 -35.01 0.63
C LEU A 361 -0.02 -35.06 -0.06
N GLY A 362 -0.22 -36.02 -0.94
CA GLY A 362 -1.49 -36.33 -1.58
C GLY A 362 -1.29 -37.41 -2.63
N ASP A 363 -2.31 -38.24 -2.86
CA ASP A 363 -2.19 -39.39 -3.75
C ASP A 363 -1.84 -38.97 -5.18
N ASP A 364 -2.34 -37.82 -5.63
CA ASP A 364 -2.06 -37.19 -6.92
C ASP A 364 -0.63 -36.66 -7.07
N LEU A 365 0.16 -36.62 -6.00
CA LEU A 365 1.52 -36.09 -5.98
C LEU A 365 2.57 -37.21 -5.99
N THR A 366 2.21 -38.44 -6.32
CA THR A 366 3.19 -39.50 -6.56
C THR A 366 3.90 -39.28 -7.90
N LEU A 367 5.20 -39.61 -7.99
CA LEU A 367 5.98 -39.38 -9.22
C LEU A 367 5.34 -40.02 -10.46
N PRO A 368 4.79 -41.26 -10.42
CA PRO A 368 4.10 -41.84 -11.56
C PRO A 368 2.85 -41.05 -12.00
N ARG A 369 2.09 -40.46 -11.06
CA ARG A 369 0.93 -39.63 -11.39
C ARG A 369 1.36 -38.28 -11.99
N LEU A 370 2.43 -37.69 -11.48
CA LEU A 370 2.99 -36.46 -12.04
C LEU A 370 3.53 -36.67 -13.46
N ARG A 371 4.22 -37.79 -13.72
CA ARG A 371 4.64 -38.17 -15.08
C ARG A 371 3.46 -38.29 -16.04
N ARG A 372 2.36 -38.92 -15.60
CA ARG A 372 1.11 -38.98 -16.40
C ARG A 372 0.53 -37.59 -16.66
N LEU A 373 0.57 -36.69 -15.68
CA LEU A 373 0.11 -35.32 -15.86
C LEU A 373 0.90 -34.59 -16.94
N TRP A 374 2.23 -34.71 -16.96
CA TRP A 374 3.08 -34.02 -17.94
C TRP A 374 3.01 -34.64 -19.33
N ASN A 375 2.72 -35.95 -19.42
CA ASN A 375 2.62 -36.67 -20.68
C ASN A 375 1.18 -36.67 -21.27
N GLY A 376 0.17 -36.24 -20.50
CA GLY A 376 -1.24 -36.21 -20.91
C GLY A 376 -1.64 -34.94 -21.66
N SER A 377 -2.81 -34.96 -22.31
CA SER A 377 -3.38 -33.78 -22.99
C SER A 377 -3.86 -32.71 -21.98
N PRO A 378 -3.78 -31.40 -22.29
CA PRO A 378 -4.01 -30.31 -21.33
C PRO A 378 -5.40 -30.22 -20.68
N GLN A 379 -6.38 -31.01 -21.15
CA GLN A 379 -7.79 -30.89 -20.75
C GLN A 379 -8.16 -31.59 -19.44
N GLU A 380 -7.29 -32.45 -18.89
CA GLU A 380 -7.51 -33.05 -17.57
C GLU A 380 -6.36 -32.66 -16.64
N SER A 381 -6.50 -31.56 -15.90
CA SER A 381 -5.63 -31.28 -14.74
C SER A 381 -6.26 -31.89 -13.48
N PRO A 382 -5.83 -33.08 -13.00
CA PRO A 382 -6.45 -33.78 -11.87
C PRO A 382 -6.02 -33.17 -10.52
N ILE A 383 -5.00 -32.29 -10.53
CA ILE A 383 -4.49 -31.62 -9.33
C ILE A 383 -5.45 -30.49 -8.97
N GLY A 384 -6.56 -30.82 -8.30
CA GLY A 384 -7.46 -29.82 -7.71
C GLY A 384 -6.73 -28.94 -6.68
N PRO A 385 -7.22 -27.72 -6.40
CA PRO A 385 -6.72 -26.91 -5.28
C PRO A 385 -7.11 -27.66 -4.00
N GLY A 386 -6.20 -28.50 -3.49
CA GLY A 386 -6.47 -29.29 -2.28
C GLY A 386 -6.98 -28.36 -1.18
N LYS A 387 -8.25 -28.50 -0.80
CA LYS A 387 -8.85 -27.69 0.25
C LYS A 387 -8.30 -28.19 1.58
N HIS A 388 -7.74 -27.30 2.38
CA HIS A 388 -7.35 -27.65 3.75
C HIS A 388 -8.61 -28.01 4.55
N SER A 389 -8.54 -29.04 5.39
CA SER A 389 -9.63 -29.33 6.34
C SER A 389 -9.78 -28.20 7.35
N ALA A 390 -10.92 -28.09 8.05
CA ALA A 390 -11.10 -27.09 9.09
C ALA A 390 -10.04 -27.22 10.21
N GLN A 391 -9.73 -28.46 10.59
CA GLN A 391 -8.70 -28.77 11.59
C GLN A 391 -7.29 -28.42 11.11
N GLU A 392 -6.96 -28.69 9.84
CA GLU A 392 -5.69 -28.26 9.23
C GLU A 392 -5.56 -26.73 9.27
N ARG A 393 -6.63 -25.99 8.91
CA ARG A 393 -6.62 -24.51 8.96
C ARG A 393 -6.45 -23.97 10.38
N GLN A 394 -7.08 -24.59 11.37
CA GLN A 394 -6.89 -24.23 12.78
C GLN A 394 -5.45 -24.47 13.24
N ARG A 395 -4.83 -25.57 12.79
CA ARG A 395 -3.43 -25.88 13.14
C ARG A 395 -2.45 -24.91 12.48
N LEU A 396 -2.66 -24.56 11.21
CA LEU A 396 -1.90 -23.54 10.49
C LEU A 396 -1.94 -22.19 11.24
N TRP A 397 -3.12 -21.78 11.70
CA TRP A 397 -3.28 -20.58 12.52
C TRP A 397 -2.51 -20.63 13.83
N ALA A 398 -2.63 -21.73 14.55
CA ALA A 398 -1.98 -21.89 15.85
C ALA A 398 -0.44 -21.88 15.71
N ASP A 399 0.10 -22.54 14.68
CA ASP A 399 1.54 -22.49 14.37
C ASP A 399 1.97 -21.07 13.97
N ALA A 400 1.17 -20.36 13.15
CA ALA A 400 1.47 -18.98 12.76
C ALA A 400 1.54 -18.04 13.97
N ALA A 401 0.55 -18.11 14.88
CA ALA A 401 0.51 -17.29 16.09
C ALA A 401 1.66 -17.63 17.04
N ARG A 402 2.02 -18.91 17.20
CA ARG A 402 3.18 -19.33 18.01
C ARG A 402 4.50 -18.83 17.44
N LEU A 403 4.72 -19.01 16.15
CA LEU A 403 5.93 -18.50 15.50
C LEU A 403 6.01 -16.97 15.61
N ALA A 404 4.90 -16.26 15.37
CA ALA A 404 4.86 -14.82 15.58
C ALA A 404 5.23 -14.44 17.02
N ALA A 405 4.71 -15.14 18.02
CA ALA A 405 5.06 -14.88 19.43
C ALA A 405 6.54 -15.15 19.73
N ASP A 406 7.10 -16.25 19.23
CA ASP A 406 8.51 -16.60 19.42
C ASP A 406 9.44 -15.52 18.86
N TYR A 407 9.19 -15.06 17.64
CA TYR A 407 10.01 -14.02 17.01
C TYR A 407 9.70 -12.62 17.54
N GLY A 408 8.48 -12.39 18.03
CA GLY A 408 8.12 -11.14 18.70
C GLY A 408 8.91 -10.90 19.98
N ARG A 409 9.39 -11.97 20.64
CA ARG A 409 10.30 -11.88 21.80
C ARG A 409 11.76 -11.63 21.39
N ARG A 410 12.13 -11.81 20.12
CA ARG A 410 13.50 -11.66 19.58
C ARG A 410 13.65 -10.38 18.78
N VAL A 411 13.28 -9.26 19.41
CA VAL A 411 13.19 -7.92 18.80
C VAL A 411 14.45 -7.49 18.02
N GLY A 412 15.64 -7.93 18.42
CA GLY A 412 16.91 -7.60 17.73
C GLY A 412 17.12 -8.26 16.36
N GLU A 413 16.32 -9.28 16.00
CA GLU A 413 16.47 -10.07 14.76
C GLU A 413 15.39 -9.75 13.71
N VAL A 414 14.62 -8.68 13.93
CA VAL A 414 13.38 -8.41 13.19
C VAL A 414 13.65 -7.70 11.86
N GLU A 415 13.33 -8.37 10.75
CA GLU A 415 13.31 -7.76 9.43
C GLU A 415 12.00 -6.99 9.21
N ALA A 416 12.10 -5.67 9.01
CA ALA A 416 10.93 -4.79 8.83
C ALA A 416 10.00 -5.24 7.69
N ASP A 417 10.54 -5.81 6.61
CA ASP A 417 9.74 -6.31 5.49
C ASP A 417 9.08 -7.66 5.75
N ALA A 418 9.69 -8.52 6.57
CA ALA A 418 9.04 -9.74 7.05
C ALA A 418 7.85 -9.39 7.96
N VAL A 419 8.03 -8.44 8.89
CA VAL A 419 6.95 -7.92 9.75
C VAL A 419 5.83 -7.30 8.91
N GLY A 420 6.20 -6.48 7.92
CA GLY A 420 5.24 -5.85 7.02
C GLY A 420 4.43 -6.88 6.25
N GLY A 421 5.07 -7.96 5.80
CA GLY A 421 4.39 -9.09 5.17
C GLY A 421 3.40 -9.80 6.09
N LEU A 422 3.82 -10.12 7.33
CA LEU A 422 2.92 -10.75 8.32
C LEU A 422 1.74 -9.84 8.67
N LEU A 423 2.00 -8.55 8.89
CA LEU A 423 0.97 -7.54 9.18
C LEU A 423 -0.02 -7.40 8.03
N GLN A 424 0.46 -7.43 6.78
CA GLN A 424 -0.39 -7.40 5.59
C GLN A 424 -1.33 -8.61 5.52
N ILE A 425 -0.81 -9.82 5.74
CA ILE A 425 -1.64 -11.03 5.77
C ILE A 425 -2.62 -10.96 6.95
N ALA A 426 -2.20 -10.50 8.12
CA ALA A 426 -3.08 -10.36 9.28
C ALA A 426 -4.24 -9.39 9.00
N GLY A 427 -3.98 -8.23 8.38
CA GLY A 427 -5.03 -7.28 8.00
C GLY A 427 -6.04 -7.86 7.00
N ASP A 428 -5.56 -8.66 6.05
CA ASP A 428 -6.42 -9.32 5.05
C ASP A 428 -7.26 -10.45 5.67
N VAL A 429 -6.67 -11.27 6.54
CA VAL A 429 -7.35 -12.44 7.12
C VAL A 429 -8.29 -12.03 8.27
N LEU A 430 -7.89 -11.09 9.13
CA LEU A 430 -8.71 -10.62 10.25
C LEU A 430 -9.86 -9.73 9.80
N GLY A 431 -9.67 -8.94 8.74
CA GLY A 431 -10.67 -7.99 8.25
C GLY A 431 -10.98 -6.84 9.23
N ASP A 432 -10.17 -6.67 10.28
CA ASP A 432 -10.35 -5.64 11.29
C ASP A 432 -9.93 -4.25 10.79
N GLY A 433 -10.70 -3.21 11.15
CA GLY A 433 -10.43 -1.84 10.73
C GLY A 433 -9.13 -1.26 11.30
N GLY A 434 -8.84 -1.53 12.58
CA GLY A 434 -7.62 -1.07 13.25
C GLY A 434 -6.38 -1.76 12.72
N VAL A 435 -6.44 -3.08 12.47
CA VAL A 435 -5.31 -3.80 11.84
C VAL A 435 -5.07 -3.27 10.41
N ARG A 436 -6.12 -2.97 9.64
CA ARG A 436 -5.97 -2.38 8.30
C ARG A 436 -5.38 -0.97 8.33
N ARG A 437 -5.71 -0.13 9.33
CA ARG A 437 -5.05 1.17 9.53
C ARG A 437 -3.58 0.99 9.91
N ALA A 438 -3.26 0.03 10.78
CA ALA A 438 -1.88 -0.30 11.13
C ALA A 438 -1.05 -0.69 9.90
N VAL A 439 -1.60 -1.49 8.98
CA VAL A 439 -0.96 -1.82 7.70
C VAL A 439 -0.62 -0.55 6.89
N GLN A 440 -1.57 0.38 6.79
CA GLN A 440 -1.39 1.61 6.01
C GLN A 440 -0.32 2.52 6.62
N GLU A 441 -0.32 2.67 7.94
CA GLU A 441 0.69 3.46 8.66
C GLU A 441 2.08 2.81 8.57
N PHE A 442 2.17 1.49 8.72
CA PHE A 442 3.45 0.78 8.73
C PHE A 442 4.14 0.73 7.35
N ASP A 443 3.38 0.93 6.27
CA ASP A 443 3.82 0.75 4.89
C ASP A 443 5.13 1.48 4.55
N ARG A 444 5.36 2.68 5.10
CA ARG A 444 6.62 3.43 4.91
C ARG A 444 7.79 2.81 5.69
N ALA A 445 7.55 2.30 6.90
CA ALA A 445 8.59 1.80 7.81
C ALA A 445 9.27 0.52 7.30
N VAL A 446 8.53 -0.25 6.51
CA VAL A 446 8.97 -1.50 5.87
C VAL A 446 10.10 -1.29 4.86
N ARG A 447 10.11 -0.16 4.15
CA ARG A 447 10.94 -0.01 2.94
C ARG A 447 12.32 0.54 3.22
N GLU A 448 13.32 0.01 2.52
CA GLU A 448 14.64 0.63 2.46
C GLU A 448 14.65 1.83 1.49
N PRO A 449 15.37 2.92 1.82
CA PRO A 449 15.52 4.08 0.95
C PRO A 449 15.97 3.72 -0.46
N PHE A 450 15.41 4.47 -1.42
CA PHE A 450 15.61 4.40 -2.85
C PHE A 450 15.23 3.06 -3.49
N GLY A 451 14.40 2.28 -2.79
CA GLY A 451 13.96 0.97 -3.25
C GLY A 451 15.06 -0.08 -3.21
N ARG A 452 16.07 0.08 -2.35
CA ARG A 452 17.03 -0.99 -2.08
C ARG A 452 16.31 -2.20 -1.49
N VAL A 453 16.87 -3.38 -1.68
CA VAL A 453 16.43 -4.59 -0.97
C VAL A 453 17.29 -4.69 0.28
N ALA A 454 16.67 -4.89 1.44
CA ALA A 454 17.43 -5.13 2.67
C ALA A 454 18.28 -6.39 2.49
N SER A 455 19.51 -6.38 3.01
CA SER A 455 20.30 -7.60 3.11
C SER A 455 19.52 -8.60 3.98
N PRO A 456 19.40 -9.87 3.58
CA PRO A 456 18.77 -10.88 4.42
C PRO A 456 19.53 -10.96 5.75
N ALA A 457 18.89 -10.52 6.83
CA ALA A 457 19.40 -10.72 8.16
C ALA A 457 19.11 -12.16 8.59
N VAL A 458 20.02 -12.72 9.39
CA VAL A 458 19.80 -14.00 10.07
C VAL A 458 18.67 -13.79 11.08
N GLY A 459 17.42 -14.11 10.73
CA GLY A 459 16.27 -13.93 11.64
C GLY A 459 14.90 -13.74 11.00
N GLY A 460 14.82 -13.25 9.75
CA GLY A 460 13.52 -13.00 9.09
C GLY A 460 12.74 -14.23 8.64
N GLY A 461 13.39 -15.41 8.64
CA GLY A 461 12.82 -16.66 8.12
C GLY A 461 11.51 -17.06 8.81
N GLY A 462 11.50 -17.12 10.14
CA GLY A 462 10.31 -17.58 10.87
C GLY A 462 9.12 -16.61 10.83
N VAL A 463 9.35 -15.30 10.74
CA VAL A 463 8.27 -14.31 10.54
C VAL A 463 7.64 -14.48 9.15
N ARG A 464 8.44 -14.72 8.12
CA ARG A 464 7.93 -15.05 6.77
C ARG A 464 7.19 -16.38 6.76
N LEU A 465 7.68 -17.39 7.50
CA LEU A 465 6.99 -18.67 7.64
C LEU A 465 5.63 -18.49 8.33
N ALA A 466 5.55 -17.68 9.39
CA ALA A 466 4.29 -17.33 10.04
C ALA A 466 3.32 -16.67 9.05
N ALA A 467 3.80 -15.75 8.19
CA ALA A 467 2.97 -15.12 7.17
C ALA A 467 2.44 -16.13 6.14
N ARG A 468 3.28 -17.09 5.70
CA ARG A 468 2.87 -18.17 4.78
C ARG A 468 1.83 -19.11 5.41
N LEU A 469 2.01 -19.48 6.67
CA LEU A 469 1.04 -20.31 7.41
C LEU A 469 -0.31 -19.60 7.56
N LEU A 470 -0.27 -18.32 7.94
CA LEU A 470 -1.46 -17.50 8.08
C LEU A 470 -2.21 -17.32 6.75
N ALA A 471 -1.45 -17.10 5.66
CA ALA A 471 -2.01 -17.01 4.31
C ALA A 471 -2.64 -18.33 3.85
N ALA A 472 -2.03 -19.47 4.18
CA ALA A 472 -2.58 -20.80 3.86
C ALA A 472 -3.87 -21.10 4.63
N ALA A 473 -4.04 -20.54 5.84
CA ALA A 473 -5.23 -20.73 6.63
C ALA A 473 -6.46 -19.95 6.10
N ARG A 474 -6.26 -18.85 5.37
CA ARG A 474 -7.24 -18.04 4.59
C ARG A 474 -8.46 -17.42 5.33
N SER A 475 -8.72 -17.81 6.58
CA SER A 475 -9.92 -17.59 7.42
C SER A 475 -9.64 -17.08 8.84
N SER A 476 -10.10 -15.91 9.30
CA SER A 476 -10.09 -15.56 10.74
C SER A 476 -10.95 -16.51 11.60
N SER A 477 -12.02 -17.07 11.01
CA SER A 477 -12.88 -18.09 11.64
C SER A 477 -12.13 -19.35 12.10
N CYS A 478 -10.92 -19.56 11.59
CA CYS A 478 -10.06 -20.68 11.95
C CYS A 478 -9.15 -20.40 13.16
N GLY A 479 -9.04 -19.14 13.60
CA GLY A 479 -8.23 -18.73 14.75
C GLY A 479 -9.09 -18.66 16.02
N SER A 480 -8.61 -19.25 17.12
CA SER A 480 -9.23 -18.98 18.43
C SER A 480 -9.00 -17.53 18.82
N THR A 481 -9.89 -16.95 19.64
CA THR A 481 -9.73 -15.58 20.16
C THR A 481 -8.35 -15.38 20.80
N VAL A 482 -7.86 -16.39 21.53
CA VAL A 482 -6.51 -16.36 22.13
C VAL A 482 -5.43 -16.28 21.05
N ALA A 483 -5.49 -17.11 20.00
CA ALA A 483 -4.50 -17.10 18.93
C ALA A 483 -4.49 -15.77 18.15
N VAL A 484 -5.66 -15.17 17.91
CA VAL A 484 -5.79 -13.85 17.29
C VAL A 484 -5.13 -12.79 18.18
N MET A 485 -5.44 -12.77 19.47
CA MET A 485 -4.85 -11.80 20.42
C MET A 485 -3.34 -11.97 20.55
N THR A 486 -2.84 -13.21 20.57
CA THR A 486 -1.40 -13.50 20.55
C THR A 486 -0.74 -12.96 19.29
N LEU A 487 -1.33 -13.16 18.11
CA LEU A 487 -0.80 -12.65 16.85
C LEU A 487 -0.75 -11.12 16.86
N VAL A 488 -1.84 -10.44 17.23
CA VAL A 488 -1.91 -8.97 17.25
C VAL A 488 -0.91 -8.38 18.26
N SER A 489 -0.80 -8.98 19.45
CA SER A 489 0.19 -8.56 20.47
C SER A 489 1.62 -8.74 19.96
N SER A 490 1.90 -9.86 19.29
CA SER A 490 3.23 -10.13 18.73
C SER A 490 3.58 -9.16 17.60
N LEU A 491 2.61 -8.82 16.74
CA LEU A 491 2.76 -7.81 15.70
C LEU A 491 3.01 -6.42 16.29
N GLN A 492 2.30 -6.04 17.36
CA GLN A 492 2.50 -4.77 18.03
C GLN A 492 3.93 -4.66 18.57
N ALA A 493 4.45 -5.69 19.23
CA ALA A 493 5.82 -5.73 19.73
C ALA A 493 6.86 -5.62 18.59
N MET A 494 6.68 -6.35 17.49
CA MET A 494 7.57 -6.27 16.32
C MET A 494 7.52 -4.91 15.61
N VAL A 495 6.33 -4.32 15.47
CA VAL A 495 6.16 -3.01 14.84
C VAL A 495 6.83 -1.93 15.70
N TRP A 496 6.71 -2.03 17.02
CA TRP A 496 7.42 -1.15 17.96
C TRP A 496 8.94 -1.31 17.87
N ALA A 497 9.43 -2.54 17.81
CA ALA A 497 10.84 -2.84 17.57
C ALA A 497 11.39 -2.19 16.29
N VAL A 498 10.62 -2.27 15.20
CA VAL A 498 10.98 -1.61 13.94
C VAL A 498 10.97 -0.09 14.10
N ALA A 499 10.03 0.49 14.87
CA ALA A 499 10.05 1.91 15.16
C ALA A 499 11.38 2.34 15.80
N GLU A 500 11.83 1.61 16.82
CA GLU A 500 13.08 1.89 17.52
C GLU A 500 14.29 1.72 16.62
N LEU A 501 14.35 0.64 15.84
CA LEU A 501 15.40 0.43 14.83
C LEU A 501 15.50 1.62 13.86
N ARG A 502 14.35 2.15 13.42
CA ARG A 502 14.33 3.32 12.52
C ARG A 502 14.78 4.60 13.22
N ARG A 503 14.52 4.79 14.52
CA ARG A 503 15.06 5.93 15.29
C ARG A 503 16.58 5.85 15.37
N VAL A 504 17.13 4.69 15.74
CA VAL A 504 18.58 4.46 15.80
C VAL A 504 19.26 4.70 14.44
N GLN A 505 18.58 4.36 13.34
CA GLN A 505 19.08 4.63 11.98
C GLN A 505 18.93 6.10 11.52
N GLY A 506 18.39 7.01 12.35
CA GLY A 506 18.11 8.40 11.97
C GLY A 506 16.93 8.57 11.01
N ARG A 507 16.08 7.55 10.84
CA ARG A 507 14.96 7.51 9.88
C ARG A 507 13.64 7.91 10.54
N MET A 508 13.58 9.14 11.07
CA MET A 508 12.49 9.60 11.96
C MET A 508 11.08 9.43 11.38
N PHE A 509 10.83 9.81 10.11
CA PHE A 509 9.52 9.62 9.47
C PHE A 509 9.09 8.16 9.35
N GLN A 510 10.05 7.23 9.22
CA GLN A 510 9.75 5.80 9.20
C GLN A 510 9.47 5.29 10.62
N ALA A 511 10.21 5.79 11.62
CA ALA A 511 9.98 5.47 13.02
C ALA A 511 8.59 5.94 13.50
N GLU A 512 8.19 7.16 13.16
CA GLU A 512 6.86 7.70 13.50
C GLU A 512 5.73 6.92 12.85
N ALA A 513 5.91 6.52 11.58
CA ALA A 513 4.96 5.69 10.86
C ALA A 513 4.77 4.32 11.54
N ALA A 514 5.87 3.69 11.98
CA ALA A 514 5.81 2.48 12.78
C ALA A 514 5.19 2.70 14.16
N GLY A 515 5.48 3.82 14.83
CA GLY A 515 4.87 4.18 16.11
C GLY A 515 3.35 4.37 16.01
N ARG A 516 2.85 5.00 14.94
CA ARG A 516 1.40 5.11 14.68
C ARG A 516 0.77 3.75 14.44
N ALA A 517 1.41 2.89 13.65
CA ALA A 517 0.95 1.52 13.42
C ALA A 517 0.87 0.69 14.71
N ALA A 518 1.87 0.81 15.60
CA ALA A 518 1.85 0.14 16.90
C ALA A 518 0.67 0.60 17.77
N ARG A 519 0.34 1.89 17.76
CA ARG A 519 -0.83 2.43 18.49
C ARG A 519 -2.16 1.94 17.94
N GLU A 520 -2.30 1.81 16.63
CA GLU A 520 -3.50 1.21 16.03
C GLU A 520 -3.68 -0.24 16.50
N LEU A 521 -2.60 -1.02 16.58
CA LEU A 521 -2.65 -2.40 17.09
C LEU A 521 -2.95 -2.45 18.60
N ASP A 522 -2.41 -1.51 19.39
CA ASP A 522 -2.73 -1.40 20.81
C ASP A 522 -4.22 -1.08 21.04
N GLY A 523 -4.80 -0.20 20.22
CA GLY A 523 -6.25 0.06 20.23
C GLY A 523 -7.10 -1.18 19.96
N VAL A 524 -6.68 -2.04 19.02
CA VAL A 524 -7.35 -3.33 18.76
C VAL A 524 -7.28 -4.24 19.99
N LEU A 525 -6.13 -4.30 20.66
CA LEU A 525 -5.95 -5.12 21.86
C LEU A 525 -6.79 -4.61 23.04
N ALA A 526 -6.86 -3.30 23.22
CA ALA A 526 -7.66 -2.65 24.26
C ALA A 526 -9.16 -2.89 24.06
N GLY A 527 -9.66 -2.71 22.83
CA GLY A 527 -11.06 -2.96 22.50
C GLY A 527 -11.49 -4.41 22.74
N ALA A 528 -10.63 -5.37 22.40
CA ALA A 528 -10.90 -6.79 22.65
C ALA A 528 -10.93 -7.15 24.15
N ARG A 529 -10.12 -6.48 24.99
CA ARG A 529 -10.15 -6.65 26.45
C ARG A 529 -11.43 -6.07 27.06
N SER A 530 -11.89 -4.91 26.58
CA SER A 530 -13.12 -4.27 27.04
C SER A 530 -14.36 -5.10 26.69
N GLY A 531 -14.50 -5.52 25.43
CA GLY A 531 -15.65 -6.33 25.01
C GLY A 531 -15.72 -7.71 25.68
N ARG A 532 -14.58 -8.25 26.17
CA ARG A 532 -14.56 -9.47 27.00
C ARG A 532 -15.05 -9.21 28.42
N ARG A 533 -14.74 -8.05 29.02
CA ARG A 533 -15.26 -7.66 30.33
C ARG A 533 -16.77 -7.45 30.27
N ASP A 534 -17.27 -6.73 29.27
CA ASP A 534 -18.71 -6.48 29.12
C ASP A 534 -19.51 -7.80 28.93
N ARG A 535 -18.98 -8.74 28.14
CA ARG A 535 -19.59 -10.08 28.00
C ARG A 535 -19.51 -10.93 29.28
N GLN A 536 -18.47 -10.78 30.10
CA GLN A 536 -18.40 -11.47 31.39
C GLN A 536 -19.37 -10.90 32.42
N VAL A 537 -19.62 -9.58 32.39
CA VAL A 537 -20.62 -8.93 33.26
C VAL A 537 -22.04 -9.38 32.87
N VAL A 538 -22.36 -9.40 31.57
CA VAL A 538 -23.68 -9.87 31.09
C VAL A 538 -23.92 -11.36 31.37
N LEU A 539 -22.88 -12.20 31.36
CA LEU A 539 -23.01 -13.62 31.74
C LEU A 539 -23.08 -13.84 33.26
N ALA A 540 -22.61 -12.88 34.08
CA ALA A 540 -22.72 -12.92 35.54
C ALA A 540 -24.08 -12.41 36.04
N GLU A 541 -24.84 -11.68 35.21
CA GLU A 541 -26.21 -11.23 35.50
C GLU A 541 -27.29 -12.25 35.08
N GLY A 542 -26.90 -13.42 34.56
CA GLY A 542 -27.81 -14.54 34.27
C GLY A 542 -28.01 -15.47 35.47
N ASP A 543 -29.15 -15.32 36.14
CA ASP A 543 -29.84 -16.24 37.07
C ASP A 543 -29.11 -16.70 38.36
N PHE A 544 -29.39 -15.99 39.46
CA PHE A 544 -29.48 -16.58 40.80
C PHE A 544 -30.97 -16.71 41.19
N PRO A 545 -31.52 -17.91 41.45
CA PRO A 545 -32.82 -18.03 42.10
C PRO A 545 -32.65 -17.78 43.60
N ALA A 546 -33.28 -16.71 44.11
CA ALA A 546 -33.33 -16.44 45.55
C ALA A 546 -34.24 -17.47 46.26
N PRO A 547 -33.83 -18.05 47.41
CA PRO A 547 -34.69 -18.94 48.16
C PRO A 547 -35.51 -18.20 49.22
N GLY A 548 -36.83 -18.48 49.24
CA GLY A 548 -37.63 -18.55 50.46
C GLY A 548 -38.39 -17.28 50.90
N ALA A 549 -39.70 -17.24 50.61
CA ALA A 549 -40.67 -16.64 51.51
C ALA A 549 -42.03 -17.36 51.37
N VAL A 550 -42.57 -17.77 52.51
CA VAL A 550 -43.73 -18.66 52.70
C VAL A 550 -45.06 -17.87 52.72
N ALA A 551 -46.12 -18.61 52.39
CA ALA A 551 -47.53 -18.27 52.20
C ALA A 551 -48.24 -17.29 53.16
N GLY A 552 -49.25 -16.60 52.62
CA GLY A 552 -50.35 -15.96 53.36
C GLY A 552 -51.55 -15.66 52.46
N ARG A 553 -52.71 -16.22 52.80
CA ARG A 553 -54.00 -16.15 52.07
C ARG A 553 -54.65 -14.75 52.09
N GLY A 554 -55.41 -14.41 51.05
CA GLY A 554 -56.38 -13.31 51.05
C GLY A 554 -57.19 -13.24 49.75
N VAL A 555 -58.52 -13.27 49.85
CA VAL A 555 -59.53 -13.48 48.79
C VAL A 555 -60.09 -12.13 48.28
N PHE A 556 -60.79 -12.15 47.13
CA PHE A 556 -61.72 -11.16 46.51
C PHE A 556 -61.08 -10.22 45.45
N ARG A 557 -61.65 -9.90 44.27
CA ARG A 557 -62.92 -10.21 43.56
C ARG A 557 -62.77 -9.79 42.07
N ARG A 558 -63.58 -10.43 41.22
CA ARG A 558 -63.93 -10.25 39.79
C ARG A 558 -63.71 -8.93 39.02
N SER A 559 -63.33 -9.14 37.74
CA SER A 559 -63.89 -8.69 36.44
C SER A 559 -63.97 -7.20 36.05
N ALA A 560 -63.47 -6.86 34.85
CA ALA A 560 -64.27 -6.71 33.61
C ALA A 560 -63.42 -6.23 32.41
N ASP A 561 -63.77 -6.74 31.21
CA ASP A 561 -63.47 -6.25 29.84
C ASP A 561 -62.01 -6.01 29.38
N GLY A 562 -61.61 -6.23 28.13
CA GLY A 562 -62.37 -6.52 26.92
C GLY A 562 -61.54 -6.12 25.69
N ARG A 563 -61.00 -7.15 25.01
CA ARG A 563 -60.62 -7.22 23.57
C ARG A 563 -59.41 -6.44 23.00
N ARG A 564 -58.88 -7.12 21.96
CA ARG A 564 -57.67 -6.90 21.15
C ARG A 564 -57.86 -5.83 20.07
N SER A 565 -56.76 -5.20 19.66
CA SER A 565 -56.54 -4.75 18.27
C SER A 565 -55.05 -4.48 17.97
N VAL A 566 -54.59 -5.00 16.83
CA VAL A 566 -53.28 -4.78 16.18
C VAL A 566 -53.32 -3.43 15.42
N PRO A 567 -52.17 -2.81 15.10
CA PRO A 567 -52.04 -2.34 13.71
C PRO A 567 -50.65 -2.53 13.08
N SER A 568 -50.67 -2.87 11.79
CA SER A 568 -49.58 -2.67 10.82
C SER A 568 -49.48 -1.19 10.45
N TYR A 569 -48.34 -0.71 9.91
CA TYR A 569 -48.27 -0.05 8.60
C TYR A 569 -46.80 0.23 8.19
N ALA A 570 -46.51 -0.08 6.93
CA ALA A 570 -45.29 0.25 6.20
C ALA A 570 -45.41 1.63 5.54
N VAL A 571 -44.30 2.36 5.40
CA VAL A 571 -44.22 3.67 4.75
C VAL A 571 -43.36 3.59 3.48
N ARG A 572 -43.92 4.06 2.35
CA ARG A 572 -43.28 4.29 1.04
C ARG A 572 -42.61 5.69 0.97
N PRO A 573 -41.62 5.91 0.07
CA PRO A 573 -40.99 7.22 -0.15
C PRO A 573 -41.71 8.05 -1.23
N PRO A 574 -41.54 9.39 -1.27
CA PRO A 574 -42.11 10.22 -2.32
C PRO A 574 -41.17 10.44 -3.51
N SER A 575 -41.81 10.56 -4.67
CA SER A 575 -41.28 10.85 -6.00
C SER A 575 -41.13 12.35 -6.28
N ARG A 576 -40.27 12.64 -7.27
CA ARG A 576 -39.94 13.95 -7.88
C ARG A 576 -41.14 14.74 -8.42
N SER A 577 -40.97 16.06 -8.47
CA SER A 577 -41.65 16.99 -9.40
C SER A 577 -40.70 18.12 -9.80
N THR A 578 -40.57 18.27 -11.12
CA THR A 578 -40.24 19.44 -11.97
C THR A 578 -40.29 20.84 -11.34
N PHE A 579 -39.21 21.62 -11.50
CA PHE A 579 -39.03 22.69 -12.50
C PHE A 579 -37.52 22.88 -12.78
#